data_AF-X1BXH0-F1
#
_entry.id   AF-X1BXH0-F1
#
_cell.length_a   1.000
_cell.length_b   1.000
_cell.length_c   1.000
_cell.angle_alpha   90.00
_cell.angle_beta   90.00
_cell.angle_gamma   90.00
#
_symmetry.space_group_name_H-M   'P 1'
#
loop_
_entity.id
_entity.type
_entity.pdbx_description
1 polymer ?
#
loop_
_entity_poly.entity_id
_entity_poly.type
_entity_poly.pdbx_seq_one_letter_code
_entity_poly.pdbx_strand_id
1 'polypeptide(L)'
;EEHIKIKLTKDRLEVIKNSPEYKESELKLGSLEFTIHATKGEISDSEKNIIRLQSDIKSTLKNINKQNQSDIKIKEIESRVNIAVMDIIEWDEIEKTFSPKGLPAMELSLIAPIVERKANDILAIYNPRFKLEVITQDYDSTGKRLIEKFKILVHDIKSPDVKNLPIISGSQAVWVTRSLREALSSVASAKSGRSWMYGIEDETDGSIDRFDVPLFYEMIEKSMDQNKKIICVSHSSEAREYISSQFDITTFFKDYE
;
A
#
# COMPACT_ATOMS: atom_id res chain seq x y z
N GLU A 1 -45.30 -116.51 -2.63
CA GLU A 1 -44.72 -116.09 -3.93
C GLU A 1 -44.09 -114.70 -3.89
N GLU A 2 -44.73 -113.73 -3.24
CA GLU A 2 -44.24 -112.34 -3.15
C GLU A 2 -42.85 -112.23 -2.48
N HIS A 3 -42.61 -112.98 -1.40
CA HIS A 3 -41.28 -113.07 -0.76
C HIS A 3 -40.18 -113.63 -1.67
N ILE A 4 -40.51 -114.54 -2.59
CA ILE A 4 -39.54 -115.13 -3.52
C ILE A 4 -39.21 -114.12 -4.62
N LYS A 5 -40.21 -113.40 -5.14
CA LYS A 5 -40.01 -112.30 -6.10
C LYS A 5 -39.16 -111.17 -5.50
N ILE A 6 -39.43 -110.77 -4.25
CA ILE A 6 -38.63 -109.77 -3.51
C ILE A 6 -37.20 -110.25 -3.32
N LYS A 7 -36.99 -111.54 -3.00
CA LYS A 7 -35.65 -112.12 -2.85
C LYS A 7 -34.88 -112.13 -4.18
N LEU A 8 -35.50 -112.59 -5.26
CA LEU A 8 -34.92 -112.59 -6.62
C LEU A 8 -34.62 -111.18 -7.14
N THR A 9 -35.45 -110.18 -6.82
CA THR A 9 -35.15 -108.79 -7.19
C THR A 9 -34.02 -108.20 -6.35
N LYS A 10 -33.94 -108.54 -5.05
CA LYS A 10 -32.79 -108.19 -4.20
C LYS A 10 -31.49 -108.83 -4.71
N ASP A 11 -31.51 -110.11 -5.04
CA ASP A 11 -30.34 -110.84 -5.55
C ASP A 11 -29.89 -110.27 -6.91
N ARG A 12 -30.82 -109.95 -7.82
CA ARG A 12 -30.51 -109.26 -9.09
C ARG A 12 -29.93 -107.86 -8.89
N LEU A 13 -30.45 -107.11 -7.90
CA LEU A 13 -29.90 -105.82 -7.51
C LEU A 13 -28.48 -105.95 -6.96
N GLU A 14 -28.19 -106.99 -6.18
CA GLU A 14 -26.83 -107.28 -5.68
C GLU A 14 -25.85 -107.62 -6.81
N VAL A 15 -26.29 -108.37 -7.82
CA VAL A 15 -25.46 -108.68 -9.00
C VAL A 15 -25.16 -107.41 -9.80
N ILE A 16 -26.14 -106.54 -10.03
CA ILE A 16 -25.95 -105.28 -10.76
C ILE A 16 -25.04 -104.33 -9.98
N LYS A 17 -25.24 -104.19 -8.66
CA LYS A 17 -24.38 -103.37 -7.79
C LYS A 17 -22.93 -103.88 -7.72
N ASN A 18 -22.72 -105.17 -7.94
CA ASN A 18 -21.38 -105.76 -7.98
C ASN A 18 -20.75 -105.81 -9.37
N SER A 19 -21.50 -105.44 -10.43
CA SER A 19 -20.94 -105.35 -11.78
C SER A 19 -19.81 -104.30 -11.84
N PRO A 20 -18.74 -104.56 -12.60
CA PRO A 20 -17.62 -103.64 -12.73
C PRO A 20 -18.07 -102.28 -13.30
N GLU A 21 -19.04 -102.28 -14.22
CA GLU A 21 -19.61 -101.07 -14.81
C GLU A 21 -20.36 -100.21 -13.77
N TYR A 22 -21.18 -100.81 -12.91
CA TYR A 22 -21.88 -100.08 -11.84
C TYR A 22 -20.89 -99.48 -10.85
N LYS A 23 -19.89 -100.25 -10.39
CA LYS A 23 -18.85 -99.78 -9.46
C LYS A 23 -18.00 -98.66 -10.05
N GLU A 24 -17.66 -98.72 -11.34
CA GLU A 24 -16.92 -97.66 -12.03
C GLU A 24 -17.75 -96.38 -12.15
N SER A 25 -19.05 -96.50 -12.47
CA SER A 25 -19.95 -95.35 -12.50
C SER A 25 -20.21 -94.75 -11.11
N GLU A 26 -20.26 -95.56 -10.05
CA GLU A 26 -20.40 -95.11 -8.65
C GLU A 26 -19.14 -94.37 -8.17
N LEU A 27 -17.95 -94.87 -8.54
CA LEU A 27 -16.66 -94.18 -8.32
C LEU A 27 -16.58 -92.84 -9.08
N LYS A 28 -16.99 -92.83 -10.36
CA LYS A 28 -17.06 -91.59 -11.17
C LYS A 28 -18.04 -90.60 -10.55
N LEU A 29 -19.22 -91.04 -10.13
CA LEU A 29 -20.22 -90.19 -9.48
C LEU A 29 -19.66 -89.56 -8.19
N GLY A 30 -19.02 -90.36 -7.33
CA GLY A 30 -18.38 -89.84 -6.11
C GLY A 30 -17.24 -88.84 -6.38
N SER A 31 -16.44 -89.07 -7.42
CA SER A 31 -15.40 -88.12 -7.85
C SER A 31 -16.00 -86.80 -8.38
N LEU A 32 -17.10 -86.88 -9.13
CA LEU A 32 -17.83 -85.72 -9.62
C LEU A 32 -18.48 -84.93 -8.48
N GLU A 33 -19.08 -85.61 -7.50
CA GLU A 33 -19.66 -84.99 -6.31
C GLU A 33 -18.60 -84.26 -5.48
N PHE A 34 -17.43 -84.87 -5.28
CA PHE A 34 -16.30 -84.22 -4.62
C PHE A 34 -15.84 -82.96 -5.39
N THR A 35 -15.74 -83.05 -6.72
CA THR A 35 -15.33 -81.93 -7.57
C THR A 35 -16.38 -80.80 -7.54
N ILE A 36 -17.67 -81.13 -7.55
CA ILE A 36 -18.78 -80.17 -7.42
C ILE A 36 -18.74 -79.50 -6.05
N HIS A 37 -18.44 -80.24 -4.99
CA HIS A 37 -18.34 -79.67 -3.64
C HIS A 37 -17.15 -78.72 -3.52
N ALA A 38 -15.98 -79.12 -4.04
CA ALA A 38 -14.77 -78.29 -4.05
C ALA A 38 -14.99 -76.99 -4.84
N THR A 39 -15.53 -77.08 -6.06
CA THR A 39 -15.83 -75.91 -6.90
C THR A 39 -16.89 -74.99 -6.29
N LYS A 40 -17.90 -75.53 -5.60
CA LYS A 40 -18.85 -74.71 -4.82
C LYS A 40 -18.18 -73.94 -3.68
N GLY A 41 -17.20 -74.54 -3.01
CA GLY A 41 -16.39 -73.87 -1.99
C GLY A 41 -15.61 -72.69 -2.59
N GLU A 42 -14.92 -72.93 -3.70
CA GLU A 42 -14.17 -71.90 -4.43
C GLU A 42 -15.05 -70.74 -4.93
N ILE A 43 -16.27 -71.05 -5.41
CA ILE A 43 -17.26 -70.02 -5.81
C ILE A 43 -17.66 -69.17 -4.61
N SER A 44 -18.01 -69.78 -3.47
CA SER A 44 -18.39 -69.05 -2.25
C SER A 44 -17.26 -68.12 -1.77
N ASP A 45 -16.01 -68.58 -1.82
CA ASP A 45 -14.88 -67.74 -1.40
C ASP A 45 -14.59 -66.62 -2.40
N SER A 46 -14.78 -66.88 -3.70
CA SER A 46 -14.73 -65.85 -4.73
C SER A 46 -15.83 -64.79 -4.55
N GLU A 47 -17.05 -65.19 -4.20
CA GLU A 47 -18.17 -64.27 -3.91
C GLU A 47 -17.87 -63.36 -2.71
N LYS A 48 -17.31 -63.92 -1.62
CA LYS A 48 -16.86 -63.11 -0.47
C LYS A 48 -15.78 -62.10 -0.85
N ASN A 49 -14.84 -62.49 -1.70
CA ASN A 49 -13.80 -61.61 -2.21
C ASN A 49 -14.37 -60.47 -3.07
N ILE A 50 -15.36 -60.75 -3.92
CA ILE A 50 -16.06 -59.73 -4.72
C ILE A 50 -16.72 -58.69 -3.81
N ILE A 51 -17.44 -59.12 -2.78
CA ILE A 51 -18.12 -58.20 -1.84
C ILE A 51 -17.09 -57.31 -1.13
N ARG A 52 -15.97 -57.88 -0.69
CA ARG A 52 -14.89 -57.13 -0.04
C ARG A 52 -14.30 -56.09 -0.99
N LEU A 53 -13.93 -56.49 -2.20
CA LEU A 53 -13.38 -55.59 -3.23
C LEU A 53 -14.37 -54.47 -3.59
N GLN A 54 -15.68 -54.76 -3.67
CA GLN A 54 -16.70 -53.73 -3.91
C GLN A 54 -16.76 -52.69 -2.78
N SER A 55 -16.64 -53.13 -1.52
CA SER A 55 -16.55 -52.22 -0.37
C SER A 55 -15.28 -51.35 -0.44
N ASP A 56 -14.14 -51.95 -0.76
CA ASP A 56 -12.86 -51.25 -0.86
C ASP A 56 -12.87 -50.21 -1.99
N ILE A 57 -13.43 -50.57 -3.17
CA ILE A 57 -13.64 -49.65 -4.29
C ILE A 57 -14.53 -48.47 -3.86
N LYS A 58 -15.64 -48.74 -3.17
CA LYS A 58 -16.55 -47.68 -2.70
C LYS A 58 -15.87 -46.73 -1.73
N SER A 59 -15.03 -47.25 -0.83
CA SER A 59 -14.26 -46.42 0.11
C SER A 59 -13.21 -45.57 -0.60
N THR A 60 -12.51 -46.16 -1.58
CA THR A 60 -11.48 -45.48 -2.38
C THR A 60 -12.10 -44.37 -3.22
N LEU A 61 -13.24 -44.60 -3.86
CA LEU A 61 -13.98 -43.58 -4.61
C LEU A 61 -14.40 -42.40 -3.73
N LYS A 62 -14.83 -42.67 -2.49
CA LYS A 62 -15.17 -41.61 -1.54
C LYS A 62 -13.95 -40.76 -1.19
N ASN A 63 -12.78 -41.37 -1.04
CA ASN A 63 -11.53 -40.66 -0.76
C ASN A 63 -11.07 -39.82 -1.96
N ILE A 64 -11.14 -40.36 -3.18
CA ILE A 64 -10.83 -39.62 -4.42
C ILE A 64 -11.73 -38.39 -4.54
N ASN A 65 -13.04 -38.53 -4.29
CA ASN A 65 -13.96 -37.39 -4.36
C ASN A 65 -13.62 -36.30 -3.33
N LYS A 66 -13.25 -36.69 -2.10
CA LYS A 66 -12.77 -35.72 -1.10
C LYS A 66 -11.49 -35.02 -1.53
N GLN A 67 -10.56 -35.75 -2.14
CA GLN A 67 -9.29 -35.20 -2.60
C GLN A 67 -9.50 -34.21 -3.75
N ASN A 68 -10.34 -34.54 -4.72
CA ASN A 68 -10.73 -33.62 -5.79
C ASN A 68 -11.37 -32.32 -5.24
N GLN A 69 -12.20 -32.42 -4.20
CA GLN A 69 -12.77 -31.23 -3.55
C GLN A 69 -11.70 -30.38 -2.85
N SER A 70 -10.72 -31.01 -2.21
CA SER A 70 -9.59 -30.32 -1.62
C SER A 70 -8.73 -29.62 -2.68
N ASP A 71 -8.49 -30.26 -3.83
CA ASP A 71 -7.70 -29.69 -4.92
C ASP A 71 -8.35 -28.44 -5.52
N ILE A 72 -9.68 -28.42 -5.63
CA ILE A 72 -10.43 -27.23 -6.05
C ILE A 72 -10.23 -26.09 -5.04
N LYS A 73 -10.35 -26.37 -3.73
CA LYS A 73 -10.14 -25.36 -2.68
C LYS A 73 -8.72 -24.83 -2.65
N ILE A 74 -7.73 -25.68 -2.89
CA ILE A 74 -6.32 -25.27 -2.98
C ILE A 74 -6.17 -24.25 -4.11
N LYS A 75 -6.70 -24.53 -5.31
CA LYS A 75 -6.63 -23.59 -6.44
C LYS A 75 -7.32 -22.25 -6.15
N GLU A 76 -8.47 -22.27 -5.47
CA GLU A 76 -9.15 -21.05 -5.06
C GLU A 76 -8.31 -20.23 -4.07
N ILE A 77 -7.68 -20.89 -3.09
CA ILE A 77 -6.79 -20.23 -2.13
C ILE A 77 -5.55 -19.68 -2.83
N GLU A 78 -4.92 -20.44 -3.73
CA GLU A 78 -3.78 -19.99 -4.53
C GLU A 78 -4.11 -18.73 -5.34
N SER A 79 -5.29 -18.70 -5.97
CA SER A 79 -5.75 -17.51 -6.69
C SER A 79 -5.91 -16.30 -5.76
N ARG A 80 -6.49 -16.50 -4.57
CA ARG A 80 -6.64 -15.42 -3.57
C ARG A 80 -5.30 -14.94 -3.02
N VAL A 81 -4.36 -15.84 -2.80
CA VAL A 81 -2.99 -15.52 -2.37
C VAL A 81 -2.30 -14.69 -3.44
N ASN A 82 -2.42 -15.07 -4.71
CA ASN A 82 -1.82 -14.31 -5.81
C ASN A 82 -2.37 -12.87 -5.89
N ILE A 83 -3.68 -12.69 -5.73
CA ILE A 83 -4.29 -11.35 -5.69
C ILE A 83 -3.74 -10.56 -4.49
N ALA A 84 -3.74 -11.15 -3.29
CA ALA A 84 -3.23 -10.47 -2.10
C ALA A 84 -1.73 -10.12 -2.22
N VAL A 85 -0.92 -10.95 -2.87
CA VAL A 85 0.50 -10.66 -3.15
C VAL A 85 0.63 -9.48 -4.11
N MET A 86 -0.20 -9.42 -5.16
CA MET A 86 -0.22 -8.26 -6.06
C MET A 86 -0.60 -6.97 -5.33
N ASP A 87 -1.62 -7.02 -4.47
CA ASP A 87 -2.03 -5.87 -3.66
C ASP A 87 -0.89 -5.40 -2.76
N ILE A 88 -0.19 -6.32 -2.08
CA ILE A 88 0.96 -5.99 -1.21
C ILE A 88 2.05 -5.28 -2.02
N ILE A 89 2.35 -5.74 -3.24
CA ILE A 89 3.36 -5.12 -4.10
C ILE A 89 2.93 -3.70 -4.48
N GLU A 90 1.65 -3.51 -4.85
CA GLU A 90 1.13 -2.18 -5.20
C GLU A 90 1.18 -1.22 -3.99
N TRP A 91 0.78 -1.69 -2.80
CA TRP A 91 0.84 -0.89 -1.57
C TRP A 91 2.28 -0.54 -1.17
N ASP A 92 3.23 -1.47 -1.33
CA ASP A 92 4.65 -1.22 -1.07
C ASP A 92 5.23 -0.15 -2.02
N GLU A 93 4.85 -0.17 -3.29
CA GLU A 93 5.25 0.87 -4.26
C GLU A 93 4.62 2.23 -3.95
N ILE A 94 3.36 2.26 -3.53
CA ILE A 94 2.70 3.49 -3.07
C ILE A 94 3.42 4.02 -1.82
N GLU A 95 3.72 3.17 -0.84
CA GLU A 95 4.44 3.56 0.38
C GLU A 95 5.80 4.18 0.06
N LYS A 96 6.60 3.53 -0.81
CA LYS A 96 7.89 4.08 -1.26
C LYS A 96 7.73 5.41 -1.98
N THR A 97 6.72 5.52 -2.85
CA THR A 97 6.45 6.73 -3.63
C THR A 97 6.07 7.90 -2.73
N PHE A 98 5.27 7.69 -1.69
CA PHE A 98 4.88 8.74 -0.75
C PHE A 98 5.82 8.86 0.47
N SER A 99 6.90 8.09 0.50
CA SER A 99 7.93 8.21 1.53
C SER A 99 8.64 9.57 1.46
N PRO A 100 9.34 10.02 2.53
CA PRO A 100 10.08 11.28 2.51
C PRO A 100 11.13 11.40 1.39
N LYS A 101 11.56 10.27 0.80
CA LYS A 101 12.54 10.22 -0.30
C LYS A 101 11.91 10.09 -1.69
N GLY A 102 10.60 9.84 -1.74
CA GLY A 102 9.86 9.68 -2.99
C GLY A 102 9.38 11.02 -3.55
N LEU A 103 8.10 11.07 -3.89
CA LEU A 103 7.42 12.20 -4.50
C LEU A 103 7.62 13.53 -3.74
N PRO A 104 7.57 13.60 -2.40
CA PRO A 104 7.80 14.85 -1.67
C PRO A 104 9.19 15.45 -1.90
N ALA A 105 10.25 14.63 -1.85
CA ALA A 105 11.61 15.08 -2.12
C ALA A 105 11.79 15.51 -3.58
N MET A 106 11.23 14.74 -4.51
CA MET A 106 11.23 15.11 -5.93
C MET A 106 10.57 16.45 -6.17
N GLU A 107 9.37 16.68 -5.61
CA GLU A 107 8.66 17.95 -5.72
C GLU A 107 9.46 19.11 -5.13
N LEU A 108 10.05 18.90 -3.95
CA LEU A 108 10.87 19.91 -3.30
C LEU A 108 12.11 20.27 -4.12
N SER A 109 12.78 19.28 -4.72
CA SER A 109 13.96 19.48 -5.57
C SER A 109 13.66 20.28 -6.84
N LEU A 110 12.44 20.17 -7.37
CA LEU A 110 11.99 20.93 -8.54
C LEU A 110 11.62 22.37 -8.18
N ILE A 111 10.98 22.58 -7.03
CA ILE A 111 10.43 23.88 -6.62
C ILE A 111 11.50 24.76 -5.94
N ALA A 112 12.39 24.17 -5.14
CA ALA A 112 13.36 24.90 -4.34
C ALA A 112 14.22 25.91 -5.15
N PRO A 113 14.80 25.55 -6.31
CA PRO A 113 15.58 26.51 -7.10
C PRO A 113 14.75 27.68 -7.66
N ILE A 114 13.45 27.46 -7.92
CA ILE A 114 12.54 28.50 -8.43
C ILE A 114 12.22 29.48 -7.31
N VAL A 115 11.92 28.97 -6.11
CA VAL A 115 11.64 29.78 -4.92
C VAL A 115 12.88 30.57 -4.52
N GLU A 116 14.05 29.93 -4.49
CA GLU A 116 15.33 30.58 -4.19
C GLU A 116 15.58 31.76 -5.14
N ARG A 117 15.45 31.53 -6.46
CA ARG A 117 15.66 32.56 -7.47
C ARG A 117 14.71 33.74 -7.25
N LYS A 118 13.40 33.49 -7.16
CA LYS A 118 12.39 34.54 -6.97
C LYS A 118 12.62 35.34 -5.68
N ALA A 119 12.95 34.66 -4.58
CA ALA A 119 13.24 35.34 -3.32
C ALA A 119 14.49 36.23 -3.44
N ASN A 120 15.54 35.74 -4.09
CA ASN A 120 16.75 36.49 -4.33
C ASN A 120 16.55 37.66 -5.31
N ASP A 121 15.68 37.53 -6.31
CA ASP A 121 15.34 38.63 -7.22
C ASP A 121 14.68 39.79 -6.45
N ILE A 122 13.79 39.50 -5.49
CA ILE A 122 13.19 40.49 -4.61
C ILE A 122 14.25 41.10 -3.69
N LEU A 123 15.04 40.27 -3.01
CA LEU A 123 16.10 40.75 -2.11
C LEU A 123 17.13 41.62 -2.83
N ALA A 124 17.51 41.30 -4.06
CA ALA A 124 18.47 42.08 -4.83
C ALA A 124 18.01 43.53 -5.08
N ILE A 125 16.70 43.76 -5.15
CA ILE A 125 16.12 45.09 -5.39
C ILE A 125 15.99 45.86 -4.08
N TYR A 126 15.41 45.25 -3.05
CA TYR A 126 15.01 45.98 -1.83
C TYR A 126 16.00 45.84 -0.67
N ASN A 127 16.81 44.79 -0.64
CA ASN A 127 17.83 44.62 0.39
C ASN A 127 18.98 43.71 -0.09
N PRO A 128 19.88 44.22 -0.97
CA PRO A 128 20.94 43.41 -1.60
C PRO A 128 21.99 42.91 -0.61
N ARG A 129 21.91 43.29 0.67
CA ARG A 129 22.74 42.78 1.75
C ARG A 129 22.57 41.28 1.95
N PHE A 130 21.37 40.75 1.73
CA PHE A 130 21.04 39.36 2.02
C PHE A 130 20.90 38.54 0.74
N LYS A 131 21.38 37.31 0.80
CA LYS A 131 21.13 36.29 -0.21
C LYS A 131 20.66 35.01 0.47
N LEU A 132 19.66 34.38 -0.10
CA LEU A 132 19.06 33.14 0.37
C LEU A 132 19.57 31.96 -0.47
N GLU A 133 19.80 30.82 0.19
CA GLU A 133 20.16 29.55 -0.42
C GLU A 133 19.27 28.45 0.19
N VAL A 134 18.62 27.66 -0.67
CA VAL A 134 17.72 26.58 -0.26
C VAL A 134 18.43 25.25 -0.42
N ILE A 135 18.65 24.57 0.71
CA ILE A 135 19.25 23.25 0.75
C ILE A 135 18.15 22.21 0.92
N THR A 136 18.02 21.31 -0.06
CA THR A 136 17.03 20.21 -0.07
C THR A 136 17.60 18.86 0.36
N GLN A 137 18.92 18.74 0.42
CA GLN A 137 19.64 17.52 0.83
C GLN A 137 20.87 17.90 1.65
N ASP A 138 21.13 17.12 2.70
CA ASP A 138 22.27 17.35 3.59
C ASP A 138 22.77 16.02 4.16
N TYR A 139 24.02 15.97 4.60
CA TYR A 139 24.52 14.79 5.29
C TYR A 139 23.86 14.64 6.66
N ASP A 140 23.72 13.39 7.11
CA ASP A 140 23.30 13.06 8.46
C ASP A 140 24.34 13.54 9.50
N SER A 141 23.99 13.50 10.78
CA SER A 141 24.90 13.94 11.86
C SER A 141 26.22 13.14 11.90
N THR A 142 26.27 11.97 11.26
CA THR A 142 27.47 11.13 11.16
C THR A 142 28.31 11.40 9.91
N GLY A 143 27.80 12.19 8.95
CA GLY A 143 28.47 12.48 7.67
C GLY A 143 28.48 11.32 6.68
N LYS A 144 27.77 10.23 6.95
CA LYS A 144 27.86 8.98 6.18
C LYS A 144 26.75 8.82 5.16
N ARG A 145 25.60 9.47 5.38
CA ARG A 145 24.41 9.30 4.53
C ARG A 145 23.84 10.66 4.15
N LEU A 146 23.60 10.86 2.85
CA LEU A 146 22.79 11.97 2.37
C LEU A 146 21.33 11.71 2.74
N ILE A 147 20.71 12.69 3.39
CA ILE A 147 19.31 12.65 3.81
C ILE A 147 18.57 13.87 3.27
N GLU A 148 17.29 13.67 2.97
CA GLU A 148 16.40 14.77 2.60
C GLU A 148 16.25 15.71 3.81
N LYS A 149 16.56 16.99 3.62
CA LYS A 149 16.45 18.04 4.62
C LYS A 149 16.03 19.32 3.95
N PHE A 150 15.30 20.17 4.67
CA PHE A 150 15.00 21.50 4.17
C PHE A 150 15.65 22.54 5.08
N LYS A 151 16.67 23.23 4.58
CA LYS A 151 17.30 24.36 5.27
C LYS A 151 17.29 25.57 4.36
N ILE A 152 17.08 26.73 4.97
CA ILE A 152 17.15 28.02 4.29
C ILE A 152 18.32 28.75 4.91
N LEU A 153 19.41 28.84 4.16
CA LEU A 153 20.62 29.53 4.56
C LEU A 153 20.55 30.98 4.10
N VAL A 154 20.95 31.88 4.98
CA VAL A 154 20.99 33.32 4.74
C VAL A 154 22.44 33.76 4.81
N HIS A 155 22.90 34.33 3.71
CA HIS A 155 24.20 34.96 3.54
C HIS A 155 24.03 36.46 3.76
N ASP A 156 24.84 37.07 4.61
CA ASP A 156 24.86 38.52 4.87
C ASP A 156 26.18 39.09 4.37
N ILE A 157 26.16 40.04 3.42
CA ILE A 157 27.40 40.65 2.89
C ILE A 157 28.26 41.30 3.99
N LYS A 158 27.66 41.73 5.11
CA LYS A 158 28.38 42.34 6.24
C LYS A 158 29.00 41.32 7.21
N SER A 159 28.73 40.02 7.05
CA SER A 159 29.23 38.96 7.94
C SER A 159 29.71 37.75 7.13
N PRO A 160 30.86 37.14 7.46
CA PRO A 160 31.26 35.89 6.84
C PRO A 160 30.37 34.69 7.27
N ASP A 161 29.56 34.86 8.32
CA ASP A 161 28.73 33.79 8.86
C ASP A 161 27.48 33.53 8.01
N VAL A 162 27.29 32.26 7.65
CA VAL A 162 26.04 31.76 7.06
C VAL A 162 25.14 31.23 8.15
N LYS A 163 23.90 31.74 8.23
CA LYS A 163 22.95 31.38 9.28
C LYS A 163 21.72 30.70 8.70
N ASN A 164 21.18 29.73 9.41
CA ASN A 164 19.87 29.17 9.07
C ASN A 164 18.77 30.18 9.44
N LEU A 165 17.71 30.26 8.64
CA LEU A 165 16.59 31.19 8.79
C LEU A 165 16.06 31.32 10.24
N PRO A 166 15.92 30.24 11.04
CA PRO A 166 15.43 30.36 12.43
C PRO A 166 16.39 31.08 13.40
N ILE A 167 17.65 31.33 13.03
CA ILE A 167 18.73 31.80 13.91
C ILE A 167 19.15 33.25 13.57
N ILE A 168 18.59 33.86 12.53
CA ILE A 168 18.92 35.24 12.13
C ILE A 168 18.25 36.27 13.05
N SER A 169 18.75 37.52 13.05
CA SER A 169 18.14 38.59 13.87
C SER A 169 16.74 38.96 13.38
N GLY A 170 15.90 39.53 14.26
CA GLY A 170 14.53 39.93 13.91
C GLY A 170 14.48 40.84 12.67
N SER A 171 15.33 41.87 12.62
CA SER A 171 15.44 42.77 11.46
C SER A 171 15.84 42.04 10.17
N GLN A 172 16.76 41.07 10.23
CA GLN A 172 17.15 40.24 9.09
C GLN A 172 15.99 39.32 8.65
N ALA A 173 15.29 38.74 9.61
CA ALA A 173 14.21 37.80 9.37
C ALA A 173 13.04 38.42 8.60
N VAL A 174 12.73 39.69 8.84
CA VAL A 174 11.62 40.37 8.16
C VAL A 174 11.82 40.41 6.65
N TRP A 175 12.97 40.89 6.18
CA TRP A 175 13.29 40.99 4.75
C TRP A 175 13.30 39.64 4.04
N VAL A 176 14.00 38.67 4.66
CA VAL A 176 14.15 37.33 4.09
C VAL A 176 12.82 36.58 4.07
N THR A 177 12.08 36.60 5.18
CA THR A 177 10.81 35.89 5.31
C THR A 177 9.76 36.48 4.39
N ARG A 178 9.69 37.81 4.25
CA ARG A 178 8.75 38.46 3.35
C ARG A 178 9.05 38.13 1.88
N SER A 179 10.32 38.20 1.47
CA SER A 179 10.74 37.82 0.11
C SER A 179 10.45 36.35 -0.19
N LEU A 180 10.69 35.48 0.79
CA LEU A 180 10.39 34.05 0.69
C LEU A 180 8.88 33.78 0.58
N ARG A 181 8.06 34.46 1.40
CA ARG A 181 6.58 34.35 1.34
C ARG A 181 6.05 34.75 -0.03
N GLU A 182 6.57 35.83 -0.61
CA GLU A 182 6.13 36.26 -1.93
C GLU A 182 6.58 35.30 -3.04
N ALA A 183 7.82 34.81 -2.97
CA ALA A 183 8.31 33.78 -3.88
C ALA A 183 7.44 32.51 -3.83
N LEU A 184 7.11 32.03 -2.62
CA LEU A 184 6.22 30.90 -2.42
C LEU A 184 4.79 31.17 -2.92
N SER A 185 4.23 32.35 -2.62
CA SER A 185 2.90 32.76 -3.09
C SER A 185 2.84 32.76 -4.62
N SER A 186 3.85 33.33 -5.27
CA SER A 186 3.96 33.37 -6.74
C SER A 186 4.07 31.96 -7.36
N VAL A 187 4.90 31.09 -6.79
CA VAL A 187 5.03 29.70 -7.27
C VAL A 187 3.75 28.90 -7.02
N ALA A 188 3.10 29.08 -5.88
CA ALA A 188 1.83 28.43 -5.56
C ALA A 188 0.70 28.89 -6.48
N SER A 189 0.63 30.19 -6.81
CA SER A 189 -0.31 30.71 -7.81
C SER A 189 -0.10 30.05 -9.16
N ALA A 190 1.15 30.05 -9.64
CA ALA A 190 1.51 29.48 -10.94
C ALA A 190 1.19 27.99 -11.04
N LYS A 191 1.48 27.21 -9.97
CA LYS A 191 1.22 25.77 -9.94
C LYS A 191 -0.28 25.44 -9.84
N SER A 192 -1.05 26.20 -9.07
CA SER A 192 -2.47 25.92 -8.83
C SER A 192 -3.42 26.51 -9.89
N GLY A 193 -2.92 27.43 -10.72
CA GLY A 193 -3.76 28.23 -11.62
C GLY A 193 -4.70 29.19 -10.90
N ARG A 194 -4.58 29.33 -9.57
CA ARG A 194 -5.37 30.26 -8.75
C ARG A 194 -4.56 31.52 -8.50
N SER A 195 -5.24 32.67 -8.50
CA SER A 195 -4.64 33.95 -8.09
C SER A 195 -5.00 34.23 -6.63
N TRP A 196 -3.99 34.44 -5.79
CA TRP A 196 -4.21 34.88 -4.41
C TRP A 196 -4.53 36.38 -4.40
N MET A 197 -5.79 36.73 -4.14
CA MET A 197 -6.25 38.13 -4.18
C MET A 197 -5.95 38.92 -2.92
N TYR A 198 -5.72 38.26 -1.78
CA TYR A 198 -5.54 38.93 -0.48
C TYR A 198 -4.34 38.36 0.29
N GLY A 199 -3.58 39.24 0.93
CA GLY A 199 -2.57 38.92 1.93
C GLY A 199 -2.80 39.73 3.21
N ILE A 200 -2.34 39.21 4.34
CA ILE A 200 -2.38 39.90 5.63
C ILE A 200 -0.97 39.93 6.19
N GLU A 201 -0.50 41.12 6.56
CA GLU A 201 0.78 41.34 7.22
C GLU A 201 0.48 41.90 8.61
N ASP A 202 0.84 41.15 9.64
CA ASP A 202 0.55 41.49 11.04
C ASP A 202 1.85 41.83 11.76
N GLU A 203 1.99 43.10 12.18
CA GLU A 203 3.11 43.68 12.93
C GLU A 203 4.51 43.37 12.34
N THR A 204 4.61 43.20 11.02
CA THR A 204 5.85 42.73 10.39
C THR A 204 6.95 43.78 10.30
N ASP A 205 6.62 45.06 10.45
CA ASP A 205 7.57 46.18 10.44
C ASP A 205 8.19 46.48 11.83
N GLY A 206 7.70 45.87 12.92
CA GLY A 206 8.11 46.22 14.29
C GLY A 206 9.59 45.97 14.63
N SER A 207 10.29 45.14 13.85
CA SER A 207 11.72 44.85 14.00
C SER A 207 12.62 45.56 12.98
N ILE A 208 12.05 46.36 12.07
CA ILE A 208 12.79 47.10 11.05
C ILE A 208 13.24 48.46 11.62
N ASP A 209 14.38 48.96 11.16
CA ASP A 209 14.79 50.34 11.46
C ASP A 209 13.81 51.33 10.83
N ARG A 210 13.44 52.40 11.53
CA ARG A 210 12.54 53.46 11.03
C ARG A 210 12.93 53.99 9.65
N PHE A 211 14.23 54.03 9.32
CA PHE A 211 14.70 54.50 8.01
C PHE A 211 14.47 53.50 6.87
N ASP A 212 14.28 52.23 7.20
CA ASP A 212 14.11 51.12 6.27
C ASP A 212 12.63 50.77 6.04
N VAL A 213 11.72 51.28 6.88
CA VAL A 213 10.26 51.12 6.76
C VAL A 213 9.71 51.55 5.39
N PRO A 214 10.10 52.71 4.81
CA PRO A 214 9.63 53.12 3.48
C PRO A 214 9.93 52.07 2.40
N LEU A 215 11.17 51.58 2.39
CA LEU A 215 11.65 50.60 1.42
C LEU A 215 10.96 49.25 1.59
N PHE A 216 10.58 48.90 2.83
CA PHE A 216 9.85 47.68 3.14
C PHE A 216 8.43 47.71 2.58
N TYR A 217 7.71 48.83 2.72
CA TYR A 217 6.38 48.98 2.14
C TYR A 217 6.42 49.10 0.61
N GLU A 218 7.46 49.73 0.05
CA GLU A 218 7.69 49.72 -1.41
C GLU A 218 7.93 48.30 -1.93
N MET A 219 8.76 47.51 -1.22
CA MET A 219 8.93 46.08 -1.53
C MET A 219 7.60 45.35 -1.52
N ILE A 220 6.79 45.57 -0.47
CA ILE A 220 5.47 44.95 -0.36
C ILE A 220 4.65 45.30 -1.60
N GLU A 221 4.47 46.58 -1.93
CA GLU A 221 3.67 47.04 -3.07
C GLU A 221 4.14 46.48 -4.42
N LYS A 222 5.45 46.59 -4.69
CA LYS A 222 6.01 46.22 -6.00
C LYS A 222 6.20 44.73 -6.20
N SER A 223 6.29 43.97 -5.11
CA SER A 223 6.37 42.51 -5.17
C SER A 223 5.00 41.86 -5.43
N MET A 224 3.91 42.63 -5.39
CA MET A 224 2.55 42.14 -5.68
C MET A 224 2.30 41.94 -7.17
N ASP A 225 1.58 40.86 -7.50
CA ASP A 225 0.82 40.80 -8.74
C ASP A 225 -0.28 41.88 -8.72
N GLN A 226 -0.61 42.46 -9.88
CA GLN A 226 -1.52 43.63 -10.03
C GLN A 226 -2.92 43.45 -9.39
N ASN A 227 -3.35 42.21 -9.13
CA ASN A 227 -4.67 41.90 -8.57
C ASN A 227 -4.66 41.59 -7.06
N LYS A 228 -3.50 41.62 -6.40
CA LYS A 228 -3.35 41.28 -4.98
C LYS A 228 -3.52 42.52 -4.11
N LYS A 229 -4.30 42.41 -3.05
CA LYS A 229 -4.46 43.42 -2.00
C LYS A 229 -3.82 42.92 -0.72
N ILE A 230 -3.04 43.75 -0.03
CA ILE A 230 -2.48 43.40 1.28
C ILE A 230 -3.07 44.31 2.35
N ILE A 231 -3.52 43.67 3.44
CA ILE A 231 -3.96 44.35 4.66
C ILE A 231 -2.77 44.32 5.61
N CYS A 232 -2.25 45.48 5.96
CA CYS A 232 -1.16 45.62 6.92
C CYS A 232 -1.72 46.09 8.25
N VAL A 233 -1.38 45.39 9.32
CA VAL A 233 -1.67 45.77 10.71
C VAL A 233 -0.35 46.21 11.32
N SER A 234 -0.27 47.48 11.74
CA SER A 234 0.94 48.04 12.32
C SER A 234 0.61 49.14 13.32
N HIS A 235 1.46 49.26 14.34
CA HIS A 235 1.46 50.38 15.29
C HIS A 235 2.38 51.53 14.86
N SER A 236 3.19 51.35 13.81
CA SER A 236 4.15 52.36 13.34
C SER A 236 3.42 53.57 12.75
N SER A 237 3.82 54.76 13.18
CA SER A 237 3.37 56.02 12.57
C SER A 237 3.93 56.18 11.15
N GLU A 238 5.13 55.68 10.90
CA GLU A 238 5.84 55.73 9.63
C GLU A 238 5.12 54.89 8.56
N ALA A 239 4.56 53.73 8.93
CA ALA A 239 3.76 52.91 8.02
C ALA A 239 2.56 53.66 7.42
N ARG A 240 1.99 54.61 8.16
CA ARG A 240 0.83 55.40 7.70
C ARG A 240 1.16 56.27 6.50
N GLU A 241 2.41 56.69 6.32
CA GLU A 241 2.77 57.54 5.17
C GLU A 241 2.78 56.76 3.85
N TYR A 242 2.94 55.43 3.90
CA TYR A 242 3.13 54.57 2.72
C TYR A 242 1.90 53.70 2.39
N ILE A 243 0.92 53.63 3.30
CA ILE A 243 -0.32 52.87 3.09
C ILE A 243 -1.43 53.80 2.60
N SER A 244 -1.93 53.54 1.39
CA SER A 244 -2.91 54.39 0.69
C SER A 244 -4.31 54.43 1.33
N SER A 245 -4.72 53.40 2.07
CA SER A 245 -6.02 53.31 2.74
C SER A 245 -5.83 52.87 4.18
N GLN A 246 -6.31 53.67 5.13
CA GLN A 246 -6.06 53.49 6.55
C GLN A 246 -7.36 53.32 7.32
N PHE A 247 -7.34 52.45 8.32
CA PHE A 247 -8.44 52.22 9.24
C PHE A 247 -7.92 52.35 10.67
N ASP A 248 -8.32 53.41 11.35
CA ASP A 248 -7.93 53.64 12.75
C ASP A 248 -8.92 52.96 13.70
N ILE A 249 -8.45 51.90 14.34
CA ILE A 249 -9.21 51.10 15.30
C ILE A 249 -9.65 51.93 16.51
N THR A 250 -8.83 52.89 16.97
CA THR A 250 -9.13 53.68 18.17
C THR A 250 -10.27 54.67 17.95
N THR A 251 -10.39 55.19 16.73
CA THR A 251 -11.50 56.07 16.35
C THR A 251 -12.77 55.25 16.16
N PHE A 252 -12.67 54.06 15.56
CA PHE A 252 -13.82 53.19 15.32
C PHE A 252 -14.55 52.76 16.60
N PHE A 253 -13.83 52.37 17.65
CA PHE A 253 -14.48 51.92 18.89
C PHE A 253 -15.03 53.07 19.75
N LYS A 254 -14.55 54.31 19.57
CA LYS A 254 -15.14 55.49 20.24
C LYS A 254 -16.56 55.80 19.78
N ASP A 255 -16.93 55.39 18.57
CA ASP A 255 -18.29 55.57 18.04
C ASP A 255 -19.30 54.55 18.62
N TYR A 256 -18.83 53.57 19.40
CA TYR A 256 -19.64 52.52 20.04
C TYR A 256 -19.60 52.55 21.57
N GLU A 257 -18.90 53.51 22.18
CA GLU A 257 -18.98 53.86 23.62
C GLU A 257 -19.92 55.05 23.85
#